data_AF-A0AAE3DMB9-F1
#
_entry.id   AF-A0AAE3DMB9-F1
#
_cell.length_a   1.000
_cell.length_b   1.000
_cell.length_c   1.000
_cell.angle_alpha   90.00
_cell.angle_beta   90.00
_cell.angle_gamma   90.00
#
_symmetry.space_group_name_H-M   'P 1'
#
loop_
_entity.id
_entity.type
_entity.pdbx_description
1 polymer ?
#
loop_
_entity_poly.entity_id
_entity_poly.type
_entity_poly.pdbx_seq_one_letter_code
_entity_poly.pdbx_strand_id
1 'polypeptide(L)'
;METVQGYVILKAATFETGHGFALGHNPGAPSPFVTWQFTEGENGHRDYYWGRYGTSQAWAQRDFDRRVDDYQQLYHAAVKHTELGPEGVYRYYSTQRPVDIGTYPKPPDNQPLSIVNYDDDRRRPVADGRLMAWGELTYAKPLTEKQMEDYELKPAPGNLDRVRPSITARLKEGTRGQDPPKEPGQKRSHKNHEER
;
A
#
# COMPACT_ATOMS: atom_id res chain seq x y z
N MET A 1 -14.87 5.59 10.82
CA MET A 1 -14.41 4.32 10.22
C MET A 1 -15.42 3.26 10.56
N GLU A 2 -15.96 2.60 9.55
CA GLU A 2 -16.93 1.52 9.75
C GLU A 2 -16.21 0.24 10.17
N THR A 3 -16.68 -0.40 11.24
CA THR A 3 -16.13 -1.66 11.76
C THR A 3 -17.26 -2.66 11.89
N VAL A 4 -17.09 -3.83 11.29
CA VAL A 4 -18.10 -4.88 11.24
C VAL A 4 -17.46 -6.16 11.75
N GLN A 5 -18.03 -6.77 12.79
CA GLN A 5 -17.54 -8.02 13.39
C GLN A 5 -16.02 -8.00 13.72
N GLY A 6 -15.49 -6.84 14.10
CA GLY A 6 -14.06 -6.66 14.40
C GLY A 6 -13.15 -6.44 13.18
N TYR A 7 -13.70 -6.39 11.96
CA TYR A 7 -12.97 -6.00 10.76
C TYR A 7 -13.23 -4.54 10.42
N VAL A 8 -12.17 -3.79 10.15
CA VAL A 8 -12.24 -2.43 9.65
C VAL A 8 -12.55 -2.47 8.15
N ILE A 9 -13.56 -1.73 7.70
CA ILE A 9 -13.87 -1.63 6.26
C ILE A 9 -12.78 -0.81 5.56
N LEU A 10 -12.07 -1.48 4.64
CA LEU A 10 -11.01 -0.91 3.82
C LEU A 10 -11.53 -0.32 2.52
N LYS A 11 -12.59 -0.88 1.95
CA LYS A 11 -13.18 -0.43 0.67
C LYS A 11 -14.63 -0.88 0.63
N ALA A 12 -15.52 -0.04 0.13
CA ALA A 12 -16.92 -0.38 -0.11
C ALA A 12 -17.39 0.25 -1.42
N ALA A 13 -18.09 -0.52 -2.25
CA ALA A 13 -18.74 -0.02 -3.45
C ALA A 13 -20.24 -0.15 -3.29
N THR A 14 -20.96 0.95 -3.42
CA THR A 14 -22.42 1.01 -3.35
C THR A 14 -22.97 1.26 -4.75
N PHE A 15 -23.96 0.46 -5.14
CA PHE A 15 -24.70 0.60 -6.39
C PHE A 15 -25.91 1.51 -6.23
N GLU A 16 -26.43 2.02 -7.33
CA GLU A 16 -27.66 2.83 -7.34
C GLU A 16 -28.88 2.06 -6.79
N THR A 17 -28.84 0.73 -6.83
CA THR A 17 -29.85 -0.16 -6.25
C THR A 17 -29.82 -0.22 -4.73
N GLY A 18 -28.83 0.40 -4.08
CA GLY A 18 -28.56 0.27 -2.64
C GLY A 18 -27.82 -1.01 -2.28
N HIS A 19 -27.62 -1.95 -3.21
CA HIS A 19 -26.74 -3.10 -2.97
C HIS A 19 -25.27 -2.66 -2.97
N GLY A 20 -24.40 -3.41 -2.30
CA GLY A 20 -22.98 -3.12 -2.32
C GLY A 20 -22.10 -4.26 -1.87
N PHE A 21 -20.80 -4.05 -2.03
CA PHE A 21 -19.76 -4.96 -1.55
C PHE A 21 -18.77 -4.21 -0.69
N ALA A 22 -18.19 -4.87 0.30
CA ALA A 22 -17.17 -4.30 1.15
C ALA A 22 -16.01 -5.26 1.40
N LEU A 23 -14.80 -4.73 1.48
CA LEU A 23 -13.58 -5.41 1.87
C LEU A 23 -13.23 -5.00 3.31
N GLY A 24 -13.10 -5.97 4.21
CA GLY A 24 -12.71 -5.76 5.61
C GLY A 24 -11.36 -6.39 5.95
N HIS A 25 -10.68 -5.83 6.95
CA HIS A 25 -9.40 -6.35 7.48
C HIS A 25 -9.38 -6.38 9.01
N ASN A 26 -8.91 -7.50 9.56
CA ASN A 26 -8.66 -7.73 10.98
C ASN A 26 -7.36 -8.54 11.15
N PRO A 27 -6.21 -7.92 11.46
CA PRO A 27 -4.93 -8.63 11.59
C PRO A 27 -4.90 -9.63 12.75
N GLY A 28 -5.84 -9.55 13.70
CA GLY A 28 -5.97 -10.47 14.83
C GLY A 28 -6.84 -11.71 14.55
N ALA A 29 -7.51 -11.77 13.40
CA ALA A 29 -8.38 -12.89 13.05
C ALA A 29 -7.60 -14.04 12.37
N PRO A 30 -8.03 -15.31 12.53
CA PRO A 30 -7.45 -16.44 11.78
C PRO A 30 -7.50 -16.25 10.26
N SER A 31 -8.56 -15.60 9.78
CA SER A 31 -8.70 -15.12 8.41
C SER A 31 -8.71 -13.60 8.42
N PRO A 32 -7.57 -12.94 8.17
CA PRO A 32 -7.46 -11.49 8.33
C PRO A 32 -8.29 -10.67 7.36
N PHE A 33 -8.74 -11.23 6.24
CA PHE A 33 -9.51 -10.51 5.23
C PHE A 33 -10.88 -11.10 5.02
N VAL A 34 -11.86 -10.25 4.69
CA VAL A 34 -13.23 -10.64 4.36
C VAL A 34 -13.82 -9.75 3.28
N THR A 35 -14.63 -10.31 2.39
CA THR A 35 -15.47 -9.55 1.47
C THR A 35 -16.95 -9.81 1.75
N TRP A 36 -17.70 -8.77 2.12
CA TRP A 36 -19.13 -8.83 2.39
C TRP A 36 -19.95 -8.29 1.22
N GLN A 37 -21.21 -8.72 1.17
CA GLN A 37 -22.29 -7.97 0.55
C GLN A 37 -22.96 -7.09 1.59
N PHE A 38 -23.61 -6.02 1.15
CA PHE A 38 -24.52 -5.27 1.99
C PHE A 38 -25.69 -4.68 1.19
N THR A 39 -26.70 -4.24 1.93
CA THR A 39 -27.75 -3.31 1.46
C THR A 39 -27.67 -2.02 2.26
N GLU A 40 -27.71 -0.88 1.57
CA GLU A 40 -27.72 0.46 2.13
C GLU A 40 -29.16 1.00 2.15
N GLY A 41 -29.69 1.23 3.36
CA GLY A 41 -31.00 1.83 3.56
C GLY A 41 -31.01 3.35 3.37
N GLU A 42 -32.19 3.97 3.43
CA GLU A 42 -32.38 5.41 3.18
C GLU A 42 -31.62 6.33 4.15
N ASN A 43 -31.28 5.84 5.34
CA ASN A 43 -30.49 6.55 6.34
C ASN A 43 -28.97 6.32 6.21
N GLY A 44 -28.53 5.60 5.16
CA GLY A 44 -27.13 5.21 4.98
C GLY A 44 -26.69 4.04 5.86
N HIS A 45 -27.59 3.39 6.59
CA HIS A 45 -27.29 2.19 7.35
C HIS A 45 -27.02 1.01 6.41
N ARG A 46 -25.98 0.23 6.71
CA ARG A 46 -25.59 -0.94 5.92
C ARG A 46 -25.81 -2.22 6.69
N ASP A 47 -26.57 -3.13 6.09
CA ASP A 47 -26.75 -4.49 6.59
C ASP A 47 -25.79 -5.43 5.87
N TYR A 48 -24.77 -5.91 6.57
CA TYR A 48 -23.72 -6.77 6.01
C TYR A 48 -24.08 -8.26 6.07
N TYR A 49 -23.89 -8.96 4.95
CA TYR A 49 -24.19 -10.38 4.83
C TYR A 49 -23.25 -11.10 3.84
N TRP A 50 -23.30 -12.45 3.88
CA TRP A 50 -22.58 -13.36 2.98
C TRP A 50 -21.09 -13.01 2.80
N GLY A 51 -20.36 -13.04 3.94
CA GLY A 51 -18.93 -12.79 4.01
C GLY A 51 -18.10 -13.96 3.47
N ARG A 52 -17.11 -13.66 2.62
CA ARG A 52 -16.09 -14.61 2.19
C ARG A 52 -14.78 -14.26 2.87
N TYR A 53 -14.24 -15.20 3.63
CA TYR A 53 -13.03 -14.99 4.44
C TYR A 53 -11.80 -15.56 3.76
N GLY A 54 -10.66 -14.88 3.90
CA GLY A 54 -9.39 -15.32 3.34
C GLY A 54 -8.18 -14.80 4.10
N THR A 55 -7.02 -15.38 3.78
CA THR A 55 -5.75 -15.11 4.46
C THR A 55 -4.84 -14.15 3.69
N SER A 56 -5.24 -13.74 2.49
CA SER A 56 -4.44 -12.90 1.61
C SER A 56 -5.20 -11.65 1.18
N GLN A 57 -4.52 -10.52 1.29
CA GLN A 57 -4.99 -9.24 0.81
C GLN A 57 -5.26 -9.23 -0.69
N ALA A 58 -4.32 -9.77 -1.48
CA ALA A 58 -4.45 -9.85 -2.93
C ALA A 58 -5.65 -10.71 -3.36
N TRP A 59 -5.95 -11.77 -2.61
CA TRP A 59 -7.16 -12.57 -2.84
C TRP A 59 -8.42 -11.75 -2.56
N ALA A 60 -8.46 -11.04 -1.43
CA ALA A 60 -9.64 -10.30 -1.01
C ALA A 60 -9.93 -9.12 -1.94
N GLN A 61 -8.88 -8.45 -2.44
CA GLN A 61 -9.00 -7.39 -3.45
C GLN A 61 -9.57 -7.94 -4.76
N ARG A 62 -9.02 -9.06 -5.26
CA ARG A 62 -9.54 -9.71 -6.48
C ARG A 62 -10.98 -10.20 -6.33
N ASP A 63 -11.35 -10.76 -5.18
CA ASP A 63 -12.74 -11.19 -4.96
C ASP A 63 -13.69 -9.99 -4.88
N PHE A 64 -13.27 -8.89 -4.24
CA PHE A 64 -14.04 -7.64 -4.22
C PHE A 64 -14.26 -7.10 -5.63
N ASP A 65 -13.18 -6.89 -6.40
CA ASP A 65 -13.27 -6.27 -7.73
C ASP A 65 -14.10 -7.17 -8.67
N ARG A 66 -13.87 -8.49 -8.66
CA ARG A 66 -14.68 -9.43 -9.43
C ARG A 66 -16.16 -9.35 -9.07
N ARG A 67 -16.52 -9.28 -7.79
CA ARG A 67 -17.93 -9.23 -7.36
C ARG A 67 -18.62 -7.94 -7.77
N VAL A 68 -17.89 -6.83 -7.75
CA VAL A 68 -18.37 -5.54 -8.26
C VAL A 68 -18.60 -5.63 -9.77
N ASP A 69 -17.60 -6.10 -10.53
CA ASP A 69 -17.69 -6.25 -11.99
C ASP A 69 -18.82 -7.22 -12.40
N ASP A 70 -18.90 -8.39 -11.75
CA ASP A 70 -19.95 -9.38 -11.99
C ASP A 70 -21.34 -8.77 -11.75
N TYR A 71 -21.51 -7.98 -10.67
CA TYR A 71 -22.78 -7.35 -10.36
C TYR A 71 -23.15 -6.25 -11.37
N GLN A 72 -22.17 -5.43 -11.79
CA GLN A 72 -22.36 -4.46 -12.87
C GLN A 72 -22.84 -5.14 -14.16
N GLN A 73 -22.20 -6.24 -14.55
CA GLN A 73 -22.52 -6.96 -15.80
C GLN A 73 -23.87 -7.67 -15.72
N LEU A 74 -24.16 -8.37 -14.62
CA LEU A 74 -25.38 -9.18 -14.47
C LEU A 74 -26.63 -8.33 -14.27
N TYR A 75 -26.52 -7.20 -13.57
CA TYR A 75 -27.68 -6.38 -13.19
C TYR A 75 -27.73 -5.04 -13.91
N HIS A 76 -26.77 -4.72 -14.78
CA HIS A 76 -26.64 -3.42 -15.45
C HIS A 76 -26.70 -2.22 -14.47
N ALA A 77 -26.31 -2.44 -13.22
CA ALA A 77 -26.37 -1.44 -12.17
C ALA A 77 -25.07 -0.63 -12.14
N ALA A 78 -25.17 0.70 -12.16
CA ALA A 78 -24.02 1.56 -12.00
C ALA A 78 -23.58 1.63 -10.53
N VAL A 79 -22.27 1.75 -10.31
CA VAL A 79 -21.72 2.07 -8.98
C VAL A 79 -22.02 3.53 -8.70
N LYS A 80 -22.85 3.79 -7.69
CA LYS A 80 -23.21 5.13 -7.22
C LYS A 80 -22.01 5.82 -6.61
N HIS A 81 -21.30 5.13 -5.72
CA HIS A 81 -20.08 5.63 -5.11
C HIS A 81 -19.18 4.50 -4.61
N THR A 82 -17.88 4.76 -4.52
CA THR A 82 -16.91 3.87 -3.89
C THR A 82 -16.26 4.60 -2.72
N GLU A 83 -16.48 4.08 -1.53
CA GLU A 83 -15.79 4.49 -0.32
C GLU A 83 -14.48 3.72 -0.18
N LEU A 84 -13.42 4.45 0.13
CA LEU A 84 -12.15 3.87 0.51
C LEU A 84 -11.94 4.18 1.98
N GLY A 85 -11.72 3.13 2.76
CA GLY A 85 -11.23 3.24 4.12
C GLY A 85 -9.84 3.89 4.15
N PRO A 86 -9.32 4.20 5.34
CA PRO A 86 -8.03 4.87 5.51
C PRO A 86 -6.84 4.17 4.83
N GLU A 87 -6.95 2.85 4.60
CA GLU A 87 -5.93 2.04 3.92
C GLU A 87 -6.37 1.52 2.54
N GLY A 88 -7.57 1.89 2.07
CA GLY A 88 -8.12 1.43 0.77
C GLY A 88 -7.58 2.16 -0.45
N VAL A 89 -6.76 3.19 -0.25
CA VAL A 89 -6.11 3.97 -1.31
C VAL A 89 -4.67 3.55 -1.50
N TYR A 90 -4.22 3.56 -2.75
CA TYR A 90 -2.81 3.40 -3.07
C TYR A 90 -2.14 4.75 -3.00
N ARG A 91 -1.29 4.94 -1.98
CA ARG A 91 -0.55 6.16 -1.78
C ARG A 91 0.82 6.08 -2.43
N TYR A 92 1.19 7.14 -3.12
CA TYR A 92 2.49 7.27 -3.75
C TYR A 92 3.11 8.61 -3.38
N TYR A 93 4.43 8.62 -3.21
CA TYR A 93 5.19 9.80 -2.85
C TYR A 93 6.00 10.28 -4.06
N SER A 94 5.86 11.55 -4.42
CA SER A 94 6.74 12.17 -5.41
C SER A 94 8.06 12.51 -4.74
N THR A 95 9.11 11.74 -5.07
CA THR A 95 10.39 11.86 -4.37
C THR A 95 11.40 12.76 -5.06
N GLN A 96 11.27 12.99 -6.36
CA GLN A 96 12.29 13.67 -7.14
C GLN A 96 11.94 15.14 -7.44
N ARG A 97 10.65 15.43 -7.70
CA ARG A 97 10.13 16.75 -8.08
C ARG A 97 8.81 17.09 -7.37
N PRO A 98 8.43 18.38 -7.28
CA PRO A 98 7.09 18.80 -6.87
C PRO A 98 5.99 18.13 -7.69
N VAL A 99 4.79 18.06 -7.11
CA VAL A 99 3.62 17.56 -7.84
C VAL A 99 2.95 18.75 -8.53
N ASP A 100 3.01 18.76 -9.85
CA ASP A 100 2.46 19.80 -10.72
C ASP A 100 1.75 19.16 -11.93
N ILE A 101 1.07 19.96 -12.74
CA ILE A 101 0.38 19.54 -13.95
C ILE A 101 1.37 18.81 -14.87
N GLY A 102 1.05 17.55 -15.17
CA GLY A 102 1.87 16.71 -16.05
C GLY A 102 2.97 15.93 -15.33
N THR A 103 3.13 16.06 -14.01
CA THR A 103 4.12 15.29 -13.23
C THR A 103 3.51 14.09 -12.52
N TYR A 104 2.33 13.63 -12.95
CA TYR A 104 1.66 12.47 -12.39
C TYR A 104 0.76 11.75 -13.42
N PRO A 105 0.56 10.43 -13.27
CA PRO A 105 -0.24 9.65 -14.21
C PRO A 105 -1.73 9.97 -14.09
N LYS A 106 -2.40 10.09 -15.24
CA LYS A 106 -3.86 10.30 -15.34
C LYS A 106 -4.51 9.31 -16.31
N PRO A 107 -4.42 7.99 -16.08
CA PRO A 107 -5.10 7.02 -16.93
C PRO A 107 -6.63 7.20 -16.82
N PRO A 108 -7.40 7.02 -17.92
CA PRO A 108 -8.85 7.21 -17.92
C PRO A 108 -9.58 6.41 -16.83
N ASP A 109 -9.11 5.19 -16.57
CA ASP A 109 -9.74 4.23 -15.64
C ASP A 109 -9.17 4.25 -14.20
N ASN A 110 -8.25 5.17 -13.90
CA ASN A 110 -7.64 5.31 -12.57
C ASN A 110 -7.08 6.74 -12.35
N GLN A 111 -7.97 7.73 -12.30
CA GLN A 111 -7.59 9.11 -11.98
C GLN A 111 -7.16 9.26 -10.51
N PRO A 112 -6.27 10.21 -10.20
CA PRO A 112 -5.88 10.48 -8.82
C PRO A 112 -7.07 11.02 -8.02
N LEU A 113 -7.26 10.47 -6.82
CA LEU A 113 -8.30 10.86 -5.88
C LEU A 113 -7.90 12.07 -5.05
N SER A 114 -6.62 12.15 -4.69
CA SER A 114 -6.05 13.26 -3.92
C SER A 114 -4.62 13.50 -4.39
N ILE A 115 -4.27 14.78 -4.42
CA ILE A 115 -2.94 15.27 -4.75
C ILE A 115 -2.60 16.31 -3.69
N VAL A 116 -1.52 16.07 -2.96
CA VAL A 116 -1.05 16.95 -1.91
C VAL A 116 0.39 17.31 -2.22
N ASN A 117 0.67 18.60 -2.40
CA ASN A 117 2.02 19.12 -2.41
C ASN A 117 2.32 19.65 -1.00
N TYR A 118 3.46 19.25 -0.42
CA TYR A 118 3.76 19.52 0.98
C TYR A 118 4.35 20.91 1.22
N ASP A 119 5.16 21.40 0.29
CA ASP A 119 5.80 22.72 0.31
C ASP A 119 6.46 22.90 -1.06
N ASP A 120 6.21 24.02 -1.74
CA ASP A 120 6.72 24.22 -3.11
C ASP A 120 8.26 24.26 -3.16
N ASP A 121 8.90 24.57 -2.03
CA ASP A 121 10.36 24.76 -1.95
C ASP A 121 11.13 23.66 -1.18
N ARG A 122 10.44 22.69 -0.53
CA ARG A 122 11.15 21.62 0.20
C ARG A 122 10.40 20.30 0.34
N ARG A 123 11.17 19.22 0.35
CA ARG A 123 10.69 17.87 0.68
C ARG A 123 10.38 17.73 2.18
N ARG A 124 9.39 16.92 2.53
CA ARG A 124 9.08 16.49 3.91
C ARG A 124 9.42 15.01 4.13
N PRO A 125 9.80 14.61 5.36
CA PRO A 125 9.94 13.20 5.71
C PRO A 125 8.58 12.51 5.67
N VAL A 126 8.52 11.37 5.00
CA VAL A 126 7.32 10.51 4.87
C VAL A 126 7.70 9.05 5.13
N ALA A 127 6.69 8.17 5.20
CA ALA A 127 6.90 6.74 5.44
C ALA A 127 7.77 6.47 6.69
N ASP A 128 7.41 7.09 7.82
CA ASP A 128 8.14 7.05 9.09
C ASP A 128 9.61 7.52 8.98
N GLY A 129 9.85 8.53 8.14
CA GLY A 129 11.17 9.12 7.94
C GLY A 129 12.10 8.33 7.00
N ARG A 130 11.61 7.27 6.36
CA ARG A 130 12.39 6.46 5.41
C ARG A 130 12.59 7.12 4.05
N LEU A 131 11.75 8.10 3.73
CA LEU A 131 11.74 8.79 2.44
C LEU A 131 11.54 10.28 2.64
N MET A 132 12.08 11.06 1.71
CA MET A 132 11.78 12.49 1.57
C MET A 132 10.96 12.68 0.31
N ALA A 133 9.85 13.40 0.40
CA ALA A 133 8.93 13.60 -0.72
C ALA A 133 8.48 15.04 -0.81
N TRP A 134 8.22 15.50 -2.03
CA TRP A 134 7.61 16.81 -2.30
C TRP A 134 6.10 16.80 -2.11
N GLY A 135 5.48 15.63 -2.31
CA GLY A 135 4.04 15.48 -2.18
C GLY A 135 3.61 14.03 -2.14
N GLU A 136 2.30 13.82 -1.96
CA GLU A 136 1.66 12.52 -2.05
C GLU A 136 0.47 12.54 -3.03
N LEU A 137 0.25 11.39 -3.66
CA LEU A 137 -0.88 11.13 -4.53
C LEU A 137 -1.58 9.86 -4.06
N THR A 138 -2.90 9.84 -4.13
CA THR A 138 -3.69 8.65 -3.82
C THR A 138 -4.52 8.21 -5.02
N TYR A 139 -4.53 6.91 -5.30
CA TYR A 139 -5.30 6.29 -6.39
C TYR A 139 -6.23 5.21 -5.85
N ALA A 140 -7.33 4.96 -6.58
CA ALA A 140 -8.29 3.88 -6.26
C ALA A 140 -7.75 2.50 -6.65
N LYS A 141 -6.92 2.43 -7.70
CA LYS A 141 -6.23 1.21 -8.17
C LYS A 141 -4.72 1.43 -8.10
N PRO A 142 -3.90 0.37 -8.00
CA PRO A 142 -2.46 0.52 -8.02
C PRO A 142 -2.00 1.11 -9.35
N LEU A 143 -0.99 1.97 -9.31
CA LEU A 143 -0.20 2.33 -10.47
C LEU A 143 0.68 1.16 -10.90
N THR A 144 0.88 1.01 -12.22
CA THR A 144 1.82 0.03 -12.75
C THR A 144 3.26 0.42 -12.42
N GLU A 145 4.18 -0.54 -12.46
CA GLU A 145 5.62 -0.27 -12.24
C GLU A 145 6.14 0.79 -13.21
N LYS A 146 5.79 0.68 -14.50
CA LYS A 146 6.11 1.68 -15.51
C LYS A 146 5.55 3.07 -15.17
N GLN A 147 4.30 3.17 -14.72
CA GLN A 147 3.73 4.47 -14.31
C GLN A 147 4.44 5.04 -13.08
N MET A 148 4.87 4.20 -12.15
CA MET A 148 5.66 4.66 -11.00
C MET A 148 7.04 5.15 -11.44
N GLU A 149 7.71 4.44 -12.35
CA GLU A 149 9.02 4.81 -12.87
C GLU A 149 8.98 6.09 -13.72
N ASP A 150 8.09 6.15 -14.72
CA ASP A 150 7.97 7.29 -15.65
C ASP A 150 7.68 8.60 -14.90
N TYR A 151 7.01 8.52 -13.75
CA TYR A 151 6.65 9.66 -12.91
C TYR A 151 7.45 9.75 -11.60
N GLU A 152 8.45 8.87 -11.40
CA GLU A 152 9.34 8.84 -10.23
C GLU A 152 8.61 8.76 -8.87
N LEU A 153 7.50 8.03 -8.87
CA LEU A 153 6.62 7.85 -7.72
C LEU A 153 7.04 6.62 -6.91
N LYS A 154 7.15 6.78 -5.59
CA LYS A 154 7.44 5.66 -4.68
C LYS A 154 6.18 5.24 -3.92
N PRO A 155 5.80 3.94 -3.93
CA PRO A 155 4.63 3.48 -3.19
C PRO A 155 4.83 3.61 -1.68
N ALA A 156 3.77 3.98 -0.97
CA ALA A 156 3.79 4.00 0.48
C ALA A 156 3.94 2.57 1.04
N PRO A 157 4.62 2.39 2.19
CA PRO A 157 4.83 1.06 2.77
C PRO A 157 3.54 0.28 3.08
N GLY A 158 2.43 0.99 3.32
CA GLY A 158 1.11 0.42 3.62
C GLY A 158 0.25 0.11 2.40
N ASN A 159 0.74 0.30 1.17
CA ASN A 159 -0.04 -0.04 -0.01
C ASN A 159 -0.27 -1.56 -0.09
N LEU A 160 -1.54 -1.92 -0.31
CA LEU A 160 -2.08 -3.27 -0.20
C LEU A 160 -1.45 -4.31 -1.16
N ASP A 161 -0.82 -3.86 -2.25
CA ASP A 161 -0.16 -4.72 -3.24
C ASP A 161 1.33 -4.92 -3.04
N ARG A 162 1.94 -4.35 -1.98
CA ARG A 162 3.31 -4.72 -1.64
C ARG A 162 3.30 -6.15 -1.12
N VAL A 163 3.63 -7.08 -2.01
CA VAL A 163 4.25 -8.37 -1.65
C VAL A 163 5.37 -8.03 -0.68
N ARG A 164 5.13 -8.20 0.63
CA ARG A 164 6.15 -8.01 1.65
C ARG A 164 7.32 -8.92 1.23
N PRO A 165 8.55 -8.40 1.06
CA PRO A 165 9.69 -9.27 0.83
C PRO A 165 9.70 -10.30 1.96
N SER A 166 9.70 -11.58 1.61
CA SER A 166 9.77 -12.65 2.58
C SER A 166 10.98 -12.42 3.49
N ILE A 167 10.90 -12.86 4.75
CA ILE A 167 12.01 -12.74 5.73
C ILE A 167 13.33 -13.28 5.13
N THR A 168 13.24 -14.24 4.21
CA THR A 168 14.35 -14.79 3.41
C THR A 168 15.04 -13.80 2.47
N ALA A 169 14.34 -12.79 1.93
CA ALA A 169 14.97 -11.74 1.11
C ALA A 169 15.81 -10.77 1.95
N ARG A 170 15.32 -10.43 3.16
CA ARG A 170 16.06 -9.56 4.10
C ARG A 170 17.33 -10.22 4.64
N LEU A 171 17.33 -11.54 4.79
CA LEU A 171 18.51 -12.27 5.25
C LEU A 171 19.63 -12.31 4.19
N LYS A 172 19.29 -12.19 2.89
CA LYS A 172 20.27 -12.16 1.78
C LYS A 172 20.90 -10.79 1.55
N GLU A 173 20.24 -9.70 1.91
CA GLU A 173 20.85 -8.35 1.86
C GLU A 173 21.79 -8.08 3.03
N GLY A 174 21.59 -8.73 4.20
CA GLY A 174 22.47 -8.59 5.37
C GLY A 174 23.85 -9.25 5.23
N THR A 175 24.07 -10.09 4.21
CA THR A 175 25.33 -10.84 4.03
C THR A 175 26.29 -10.21 3.01
N ARG A 176 25.91 -9.10 2.36
CA ARG A 176 26.72 -8.47 1.29
C ARG A 176 27.57 -7.27 1.73
N GLY A 177 27.67 -7.00 3.03
CA GLY A 177 28.43 -5.88 3.57
C GLY A 177 29.22 -6.24 4.83
N GLN A 178 30.11 -7.23 4.74
CA GLN A 178 31.22 -7.34 5.68
C GLN A 178 32.51 -7.36 4.87
N ASP A 179 33.12 -6.19 4.70
CA ASP A 179 34.55 -6.12 4.36
C ASP A 179 35.34 -6.77 5.51
N PRO A 180 36.33 -7.63 5.22
CA PRO A 180 37.13 -8.27 6.26
C PRO A 180 37.96 -7.22 7.03
N PRO A 181 38.23 -7.42 8.34
CA PRO A 181 38.98 -6.46 9.14
C PRO A 181 40.43 -6.37 8.65
N LYS A 182 40.94 -5.15 8.46
CA LYS A 182 42.37 -4.89 8.30
C LYS A 182 43.11 -5.21 9.60
N GLU A 183 44.09 -6.10 9.54
CA GLU A 183 45.00 -6.39 10.64
C GLU A 183 45.78 -5.14 11.11
N PRO A 184 45.91 -4.89 12.42
CA PRO A 184 46.77 -3.84 12.92
C PRO A 184 48.25 -4.28 12.90
N GLY A 185 49.06 -3.54 12.15
CA GLY A 185 50.49 -3.75 12.01
C GLY A 185 51.25 -3.63 13.33
N GLN A 186 52.01 -4.66 13.68
CA GLN A 186 53.02 -4.60 14.74
C GLN A 186 54.32 -4.04 14.18
N LYS A 187 54.72 -2.86 14.67
CA LYS A 187 56.12 -2.42 14.66
C LYS A 187 56.47 -1.80 16.02
N ARG A 188 57.46 -2.40 16.68
CA ARG A 188 58.70 -1.80 17.25
C ARG A 188 59.21 -2.75 18.34
N SER A 189 60.29 -3.51 18.12
CA SER A 189 61.72 -3.15 18.08
C SER A 189 62.41 -3.12 19.45
N HIS A 190 63.37 -4.06 19.57
CA HIS A 190 64.71 -4.00 20.23
C HIS A 190 64.71 -4.29 21.74
N LYS A 191 65.67 -5.00 22.36
CA LYS A 191 67.07 -5.35 22.00
C LYS A 191 67.65 -6.38 23.02
N ASN A 192 68.58 -7.24 22.54
CA ASN A 192 69.73 -7.91 23.21
C ASN A 192 69.48 -8.81 24.47
N HIS A 193 70.23 -9.87 24.79
CA HIS A 193 71.67 -10.20 24.63
C HIS A 193 71.88 -11.72 24.89
N GLU A 194 73.04 -12.21 24.43
CA GLU A 194 73.75 -13.51 24.62
C GLU A 194 73.49 -14.35 25.88
N GLU A 195 73.64 -15.68 25.77
CA GLU A 195 74.90 -16.36 26.14
C GLU A 195 74.98 -17.82 25.64
N ARG A 196 76.11 -18.09 24.96
CA ARG A 196 76.93 -19.32 24.84
C ARG A 196 76.33 -20.68 24.44
#